data_AF-A0A1G4IPX2-F1
#
_entry.id   AF-A0A1G4IPX2-F1
#
_cell.length_a   1.000
_cell.length_b   1.000
_cell.length_c   1.000
_cell.angle_alpha   90.00
_cell.angle_beta   90.00
_cell.angle_gamma   90.00
#
_symmetry.space_group_name_H-M   'P 1'
#
loop_
_entity.id
_entity.type
_entity.pdbx_description
1 polymer ?
#
loop_
_entity_poly.entity_id
_entity_poly.type
_entity_poly.pdbx_seq_one_letter_code
_entity_poly.pdbx_strand_id
1 'polypeptide(L)'
;MLSGGQQKFYYYYFIVHIFTTVVVDSIVVVPDSFHFSKSLVDYHIKLNNDFLLYDKPTWLWWFVLVECVGQLPAFFWFVYKFRQFWALKRTAYQEKMKKAELTNCQRTLVRGLKIYGWNAALTTCFCLYKIWTDGHYPGDNYLPLETSDKLKLMAVYAPYLMIPLRLCFI
;
A
#
# COMPACT_ATOMS: atom_id res chain seq x y z
N MET A 1 11.41 15.89 -6.77
CA MET A 1 10.90 15.10 -7.93
C MET A 1 11.54 13.73 -7.94
N LEU A 2 10.81 12.68 -8.31
CA LEU A 2 11.37 11.31 -8.42
C LEU A 2 12.38 11.21 -9.56
N SER A 3 13.51 10.55 -9.30
CA SER A 3 14.48 10.17 -10.34
C SER A 3 13.87 9.15 -11.32
N GLY A 4 14.47 8.99 -12.51
CA GLY A 4 13.96 8.02 -13.50
C GLY A 4 13.88 6.58 -12.97
N GLY A 5 14.86 6.16 -12.15
CA GLY A 5 14.83 4.85 -11.49
C GLY A 5 13.68 4.73 -10.47
N GLN A 6 13.49 5.75 -9.63
CA GLN A 6 12.39 5.77 -8.66
C GLN A 6 11.02 5.79 -9.34
N GLN A 7 10.86 6.48 -10.47
CA GLN A 7 9.61 6.46 -11.24
C GLN A 7 9.27 5.04 -11.71
N LYS A 8 10.26 4.29 -12.22
CA LYS A 8 10.06 2.89 -12.64
C LYS A 8 9.74 2.00 -11.43
N PHE A 9 10.46 2.16 -10.33
CA PHE A 9 10.20 1.44 -9.09
C PHE A 9 8.75 1.64 -8.63
N TYR A 10 8.28 2.88 -8.51
CA TYR A 10 6.91 3.17 -8.07
C TYR A 10 5.87 2.71 -9.09
N TYR A 11 6.16 2.77 -10.39
CA TYR A 11 5.29 2.21 -11.43
C TYR A 11 5.04 0.71 -11.23
N TYR A 12 6.10 -0.09 -11.05
CA TYR A 12 5.95 -1.53 -10.80
C TYR A 12 5.37 -1.82 -9.43
N TYR A 13 5.72 -1.03 -8.41
CA TYR A 13 5.12 -1.08 -7.09
C TYR A 13 3.59 -0.97 -7.19
N PHE A 14 3.05 0.03 -7.90
CA PHE A 14 1.60 0.19 -8.06
C PHE A 14 0.95 -0.96 -8.84
N ILE A 15 1.64 -1.52 -9.84
CA ILE A 15 1.15 -2.70 -10.57
C ILE A 15 1.02 -3.89 -9.62
N VAL A 16 2.05 -4.19 -8.83
CA VAL A 16 2.02 -5.27 -7.85
C VAL A 16 0.91 -5.02 -6.83
N HIS A 17 0.75 -3.77 -6.38
CA HIS A 17 -0.26 -3.42 -5.37
C HIS A 17 -1.69 -3.60 -5.86
N ILE A 18 -1.97 -3.42 -7.15
CA ILE A 18 -3.28 -3.76 -7.72
C ILE A 18 -3.60 -5.24 -7.44
N PHE A 19 -2.65 -6.13 -7.67
CA PHE A 19 -2.85 -7.56 -7.44
C PHE A 19 -2.91 -7.89 -5.95
N THR A 20 -2.02 -7.34 -5.12
CA THR A 20 -2.04 -7.62 -3.68
C THR A 20 -3.31 -7.09 -3.03
N THR A 21 -3.82 -5.92 -3.42
CA THR A 21 -5.07 -5.40 -2.85
C THR A 21 -6.29 -6.22 -3.27
N VAL A 22 -6.34 -6.67 -4.53
CA VAL A 22 -7.45 -7.51 -4.99
C VAL A 22 -7.40 -8.90 -4.38
N VAL A 23 -6.22 -9.50 -4.23
CA VAL A 23 -6.06 -10.89 -3.83
C VAL A 23 -5.89 -11.07 -2.32
N VAL A 24 -5.15 -10.19 -1.65
CA VAL A 24 -4.77 -10.32 -0.23
C VAL A 24 -5.60 -9.37 0.63
N ASP A 25 -5.50 -8.06 0.39
CA ASP A 25 -6.11 -7.06 1.29
C ASP A 25 -7.65 -7.21 1.30
N SER A 26 -8.26 -7.51 0.16
CA SER A 26 -9.70 -7.69 0.04
C SER A 26 -10.28 -8.76 0.99
N ILE A 27 -9.50 -9.73 1.45
CA ILE A 27 -9.95 -10.79 2.40
C ILE A 27 -10.38 -10.20 3.75
N VAL A 28 -9.87 -9.03 4.11
CA VAL A 28 -10.30 -8.34 5.33
C VAL A 28 -11.75 -7.88 5.21
N VAL A 29 -12.18 -7.46 4.01
CA VAL A 29 -13.48 -6.79 3.79
C VAL A 29 -14.53 -7.72 3.19
N VAL A 30 -14.12 -8.58 2.28
CA VAL A 30 -15.01 -9.43 1.49
C VAL A 30 -15.44 -10.67 2.29
N PRO A 31 -16.66 -11.20 2.09
CA PRO A 31 -17.10 -12.44 2.74
C PRO A 31 -16.27 -13.68 2.34
N ASP A 32 -16.18 -14.65 3.25
CA ASP A 32 -15.40 -15.88 3.11
C ASP A 32 -15.65 -16.67 1.82
N SER A 33 -16.87 -16.60 1.27
CA SER A 33 -17.24 -17.29 0.01
C SER A 33 -16.43 -16.81 -1.21
N PHE A 34 -15.83 -15.62 -1.15
CA PHE A 34 -15.07 -15.03 -2.25
C PHE A 34 -13.55 -14.98 -1.95
N HIS A 35 -13.08 -15.65 -0.90
CA HIS A 35 -11.65 -15.68 -0.56
C HIS A 35 -10.88 -16.66 -1.43
N PHE A 36 -10.49 -16.24 -2.63
CA PHE A 36 -9.73 -17.08 -3.57
C PHE A 36 -8.33 -17.46 -3.06
N SER A 37 -7.73 -16.66 -2.16
CA SER A 37 -6.35 -16.82 -1.68
C SER A 37 -6.28 -17.17 -0.19
N LYS A 38 -7.37 -17.69 0.40
CA LYS A 38 -7.48 -18.01 1.83
C LYS A 38 -6.28 -18.82 2.34
N SER A 39 -5.87 -19.85 1.61
CA SER A 39 -4.71 -20.68 1.99
C SER A 39 -3.39 -19.91 2.08
N LEU A 40 -3.18 -18.88 1.25
CA LEU A 40 -1.97 -18.05 1.31
C LEU A 40 -2.00 -17.10 2.51
N VAL A 41 -3.19 -16.54 2.81
CA VAL A 41 -3.37 -15.67 3.98
C VAL A 41 -3.25 -16.47 5.28
N ASP A 42 -3.85 -17.65 5.36
CA ASP A 42 -3.72 -18.54 6.52
C ASP A 42 -2.26 -18.95 6.75
N TYR A 43 -1.52 -19.24 5.68
CA TYR A 43 -0.08 -19.49 5.76
C TYR A 43 0.68 -18.27 6.29
N HIS A 44 0.36 -17.06 5.80
CA HIS A 44 0.96 -15.82 6.27
C HIS A 44 0.69 -15.56 7.75
N ILE A 45 -0.56 -15.71 8.18
CA ILE A 45 -0.99 -15.54 9.58
C ILE A 45 -0.20 -16.50 10.48
N LYS A 46 -0.14 -17.78 10.10
CA LYS A 46 0.57 -18.80 10.88
C LYS A 46 2.08 -18.57 10.93
N LEU A 47 2.68 -18.11 9.83
CA LEU A 47 4.12 -17.89 9.77
C LEU A 47 4.56 -16.70 10.62
N ASN A 48 3.75 -15.65 10.69
CA ASN A 48 4.11 -14.37 11.30
C ASN A 48 3.36 -14.05 12.60
N ASN A 49 2.47 -14.93 13.05
CA ASN A 49 1.54 -14.69 14.17
C ASN A 49 0.72 -13.41 13.96
N ASP A 50 0.22 -13.22 12.73
CA ASP A 50 -0.46 -12.00 12.33
C ASP A 50 -1.91 -11.96 12.85
N PHE A 51 -2.05 -11.44 14.07
CA PHE A 51 -3.36 -11.28 14.70
C PHE A 51 -4.24 -10.24 14.00
N LEU A 52 -3.66 -9.26 13.30
CA LEU A 52 -4.44 -8.22 12.61
C LEU A 52 -5.27 -8.83 11.50
N LEU A 53 -4.67 -9.72 10.72
CA LEU A 53 -5.36 -10.44 9.65
C LEU A 53 -6.25 -11.58 10.15
N TYR A 54 -5.98 -12.11 11.35
CA TYR A 54 -6.81 -13.13 11.99
C TYR A 54 -8.09 -12.55 12.59
N ASP A 55 -7.97 -11.58 13.49
CA ASP A 55 -9.10 -10.97 14.22
C ASP A 55 -9.91 -10.02 13.35
N LYS A 56 -9.27 -9.39 12.35
CA LYS A 56 -9.86 -8.38 11.45
C LYS A 56 -10.64 -7.31 12.23
N PRO A 57 -9.98 -6.57 13.14
CA PRO A 57 -10.68 -5.62 14.00
C PRO A 57 -11.38 -4.54 13.17
N THR A 58 -12.52 -4.02 13.67
CA THR A 58 -13.41 -3.12 12.91
C THR A 58 -12.70 -1.89 12.33
N TRP A 59 -11.71 -1.34 13.02
CA TRP A 59 -10.92 -0.20 12.51
C TRP A 59 -10.10 -0.59 11.27
N LEU A 60 -9.52 -1.80 11.25
CA LEU A 60 -8.73 -2.30 10.13
C LEU A 60 -9.64 -2.56 8.94
N TRP A 61 -10.83 -3.10 9.19
CA TRP A 61 -11.86 -3.28 8.17
C TRP A 61 -12.19 -1.96 7.46
N TRP A 62 -12.41 -0.86 8.20
CA TRP A 62 -12.67 0.44 7.60
C TRP A 62 -11.48 0.99 6.82
N PHE A 63 -10.26 0.82 7.33
CA PHE A 63 -9.06 1.22 6.59
C PHE A 63 -8.93 0.46 5.28
N VAL A 64 -9.00 -0.87 5.31
CA VAL A 64 -8.88 -1.69 4.10
C VAL A 64 -10.04 -1.45 3.14
N LEU A 65 -11.25 -1.12 3.61
CA LEU A 65 -12.34 -0.69 2.74
C LEU A 65 -11.98 0.59 1.98
N VAL A 66 -11.43 1.59 2.68
CA VAL A 66 -10.94 2.84 2.04
C VAL A 66 -9.80 2.54 1.06
N GLU A 67 -8.94 1.55 1.34
CA GLU A 67 -7.90 1.11 0.41
C GLU A 67 -8.52 0.47 -0.85
N CYS A 68 -9.47 -0.44 -0.68
CA CYS A 68 -10.14 -1.12 -1.79
C CYS A 68 -10.95 -0.15 -2.67
N VAL A 69 -11.65 0.82 -2.07
CA VAL A 69 -12.52 1.75 -2.83
C VAL A 69 -11.76 2.97 -3.33
N GLY A 70 -10.78 3.47 -2.56
CA GLY A 70 -10.04 4.69 -2.86
C GLY A 70 -8.66 4.44 -3.45
N GLN A 71 -7.82 3.64 -2.77
CA GLN A 71 -6.44 3.42 -3.21
C GLN A 71 -6.35 2.54 -4.46
N LEU A 72 -7.19 1.51 -4.61
CA LEU A 72 -7.15 0.63 -5.78
C LEU A 72 -7.43 1.40 -7.10
N PRO A 73 -8.49 2.22 -7.24
CA PRO A 73 -8.63 3.10 -8.41
C PRO A 73 -7.46 4.06 -8.59
N ALA A 74 -6.90 4.58 -7.48
CA ALA A 74 -5.74 5.45 -7.53
C ALA A 74 -4.50 4.72 -8.09
N PHE A 75 -4.29 3.44 -7.80
CA PHE A 75 -3.19 2.65 -8.37
C PHE A 75 -3.28 2.56 -9.90
N PHE A 76 -4.46 2.26 -10.46
CA PHE A 76 -4.67 2.30 -11.90
C PHE A 76 -4.40 3.69 -12.48
N TRP A 77 -4.86 4.73 -11.79
CA TRP A 77 -4.61 6.12 -12.19
C TRP A 77 -3.11 6.47 -12.16
N PHE A 78 -2.34 6.05 -11.14
CA PHE A 78 -0.90 6.27 -11.06
C PHE A 78 -0.16 5.58 -12.20
N VAL A 79 -0.47 4.30 -12.46
CA VAL A 79 0.11 3.53 -13.57
C VAL A 79 -0.12 4.24 -14.91
N TYR A 80 -1.34 4.70 -15.15
CA TYR A 80 -1.68 5.51 -16.33
C TYR A 80 -0.89 6.82 -16.37
N LYS A 81 -0.84 7.56 -15.27
CA LYS A 81 -0.16 8.86 -15.18
C LYS A 81 1.35 8.77 -15.38
N PHE A 82 2.01 7.73 -14.87
CA PHE A 82 3.43 7.50 -15.16
C PHE A 82 3.67 7.28 -16.66
N ARG A 83 2.84 6.47 -17.32
CA ARG A 83 2.92 6.26 -18.77
C ARG A 83 2.67 7.54 -19.55
N GLN A 84 1.65 8.31 -19.17
CA GLN A 84 1.35 9.62 -19.76
C GLN A 84 2.53 10.58 -19.61
N PHE A 85 3.10 10.66 -18.40
CA PHE A 85 4.25 11.51 -18.11
C PHE A 85 5.48 11.14 -18.97
N TRP A 86 5.79 9.85 -19.11
CA TRP A 86 6.90 9.39 -19.94
C TRP A 86 6.66 9.60 -21.44
N ALA A 87 5.41 9.51 -21.91
CA ALA A 87 5.06 9.83 -23.29
C ALA A 87 5.25 11.33 -23.58
N LEU A 88 4.71 12.20 -22.71
CA LEU A 88 4.86 13.65 -22.83
C LEU A 88 6.32 14.09 -22.70
N LYS A 89 7.10 13.49 -21.80
CA LYS A 89 8.52 13.81 -21.64
C LYS A 89 9.33 13.56 -22.91
N ARG A 90 8.97 12.53 -23.69
CA ARG A 90 9.63 12.23 -24.98
C ARG A 90 9.29 13.24 -26.06
N THR A 91 8.06 13.75 -26.10
CA THR A 91 7.58 14.66 -27.15
C THR A 91 7.77 16.14 -26.82
N ALA A 92 7.90 16.51 -25.55
CA ALA A 92 8.07 17.89 -25.08
C ALA A 92 9.40 18.56 -25.47
N TYR A 93 10.35 17.80 -26.04
CA TYR A 93 11.57 18.38 -26.61
C TYR A 93 11.28 19.31 -27.80
N GLN A 94 10.21 19.04 -28.56
CA GLN A 94 9.97 19.70 -29.86
C GLN A 94 8.98 20.87 -29.81
N GLU A 95 8.11 20.99 -28.80
CA GLU A 95 7.05 22.01 -28.80
C GLU A 95 6.83 22.67 -27.43
N LYS A 96 6.69 24.00 -27.40
CA LYS A 96 6.47 24.80 -26.18
C LYS A 96 5.14 24.46 -25.48
N MET A 97 4.07 24.18 -26.23
CA MET A 97 2.76 23.80 -25.67
C MET A 97 2.83 22.48 -24.87
N LYS A 98 3.57 21.49 -25.38
CA LYS A 98 3.78 20.19 -24.70
C LYS A 98 4.57 20.31 -23.39
N LYS A 99 5.36 21.38 -23.20
CA LYS A 99 6.05 21.66 -21.92
C LYS A 99 5.09 22.08 -20.80
N ALA A 100 4.03 22.84 -21.13
CA ALA A 100 3.01 23.22 -20.17
C ALA A 100 2.19 22.01 -19.70
N GLU A 101 1.80 21.14 -20.64
CA GLU A 101 1.12 19.88 -20.34
C GLU A 101 1.96 18.94 -19.49
N LEU A 102 3.25 18.80 -19.81
CA LEU A 102 4.20 18.00 -19.02
C LEU A 102 4.28 18.51 -17.57
N THR A 103 4.36 19.82 -17.38
CA THR A 103 4.42 20.45 -16.05
C THR A 103 3.14 20.19 -15.25
N ASN A 104 1.97 20.28 -15.90
CA ASN A 104 0.68 19.99 -15.25
C ASN A 104 0.53 18.50 -14.91
N CYS A 105 0.92 17.61 -15.84
CA CYS A 105 0.95 16.16 -15.61
C CYS A 105 1.85 15.81 -14.42
N GLN A 106 3.04 16.40 -14.36
CA GLN A 106 3.96 16.22 -13.24
C GLN A 106 3.36 16.72 -11.92
N ARG A 107 2.75 17.90 -11.90
CA ARG A 107 2.15 18.48 -10.70
C ARG A 107 1.01 17.61 -10.17
N THR A 108 0.12 17.15 -11.05
CA THR A 108 -0.99 16.26 -10.68
C THR A 108 -0.48 14.92 -10.16
N LEU A 109 0.48 14.30 -10.85
CA LEU A 109 1.12 13.05 -10.42
C LEU A 109 1.77 13.20 -9.03
N VAL A 110 2.61 14.21 -8.82
CA VAL A 110 3.29 14.44 -7.53
C VAL A 110 2.31 14.69 -6.40
N ARG A 111 1.26 15.49 -6.65
CA ARG A 111 0.21 15.72 -5.64
C ARG A 111 -0.50 14.42 -5.27
N GLY A 112 -0.91 13.63 -6.25
CA GLY A 112 -1.54 12.33 -6.00
C GLY A 112 -0.62 11.40 -5.21
N LEU A 113 0.66 11.30 -5.59
CA LEU A 113 1.63 10.44 -4.90
C LEU A 113 1.83 10.84 -3.44
N LYS A 114 1.83 12.14 -3.13
CA LYS A 114 1.91 12.62 -1.74
C LYS A 114 0.68 12.26 -0.92
N ILE A 115 -0.52 12.44 -1.49
CA ILE A 115 -1.78 12.09 -0.82
C ILE A 115 -1.81 10.59 -0.52
N TYR A 116 -1.48 9.76 -1.52
CA TYR A 116 -1.36 8.32 -1.33
C TYR A 116 -0.30 7.96 -0.28
N GLY A 117 0.89 8.55 -0.38
CA GLY A 117 2.00 8.31 0.54
C GLY A 117 1.63 8.57 2.00
N TRP A 118 0.96 9.70 2.27
CA TRP A 118 0.48 10.03 3.60
C TRP A 118 -0.56 9.03 4.10
N ASN A 119 -1.56 8.69 3.27
CA ASN A 119 -2.61 7.77 3.65
C ASN A 119 -2.03 6.38 4.02
N ALA A 120 -1.27 5.77 3.10
CA ALA A 120 -0.72 4.44 3.32
C ALA A 120 0.32 4.39 4.46
N ALA A 121 1.15 5.43 4.60
CA ALA A 121 2.10 5.52 5.70
C ALA A 121 1.40 5.66 7.06
N LEU A 122 0.34 6.48 7.16
CA LEU A 122 -0.42 6.64 8.40
C LEU A 122 -1.15 5.35 8.79
N THR A 123 -1.82 4.69 7.84
CA THR A 123 -2.47 3.38 8.06
C THR A 123 -1.47 2.37 8.60
N THR A 124 -0.33 2.23 7.93
CA THR A 124 0.69 1.25 8.35
C THR A 124 1.34 1.62 9.68
N CYS A 125 1.57 2.91 9.94
CA CYS A 125 2.06 3.40 11.23
C CYS A 125 1.09 3.00 12.37
N PHE A 126 -0.22 3.14 12.12
CA PHE A 126 -1.23 2.71 13.08
C PHE A 126 -1.23 1.19 13.28
N CYS A 127 -1.06 0.39 12.22
CA CYS A 127 -0.88 -1.06 12.33
C CYS A 127 0.34 -1.42 13.20
N LEU A 128 1.49 -0.77 12.97
CA LEU A 128 2.71 -0.99 13.77
C LEU A 128 2.51 -0.61 15.24
N TYR A 129 1.82 0.49 15.52
CA TYR A 129 1.44 0.88 16.88
C TYR A 129 0.58 -0.22 17.54
N LYS A 130 -0.45 -0.71 16.84
CA LYS A 130 -1.33 -1.77 17.35
C LYS A 130 -0.61 -3.10 17.55
N ILE A 131 0.34 -3.46 16.69
CA ILE A 131 1.19 -4.65 16.88
C ILE A 131 2.00 -4.52 18.16
N TRP A 132 2.57 -3.34 18.41
CA TRP A 132 3.37 -3.09 19.60
C TRP A 132 2.53 -3.16 20.89
N THR A 133 1.38 -2.48 20.92
CA THR A 133 0.53 -2.38 22.12
C THR A 133 -0.28 -3.64 22.39
N ASP A 134 -0.93 -4.20 21.37
CA ASP A 134 -1.98 -5.21 21.54
C ASP A 134 -1.68 -6.54 20.84
N GLY A 135 -0.46 -6.72 20.33
CA GLY A 135 -0.05 -7.94 19.64
C GLY A 135 -0.20 -9.18 20.53
N HIS A 136 -0.95 -10.16 20.05
CA HIS A 136 -1.24 -11.43 20.71
C HIS A 136 -1.24 -12.61 19.71
N TYR A 137 -1.13 -13.84 20.19
CA TYR A 137 -1.14 -15.02 19.33
C TYR A 137 -2.57 -15.29 18.79
N PRO A 138 -2.72 -15.54 17.47
CA PRO A 138 -4.01 -15.89 16.87
C PRO A 138 -4.62 -17.15 17.52
N GLY A 139 -5.84 -17.04 18.06
CA GLY A 139 -6.61 -18.18 18.59
C GLY A 139 -6.32 -18.60 20.04
N ASP A 140 -5.26 -18.08 20.68
CA ASP A 140 -4.82 -18.51 22.03
C ASP A 140 -5.27 -17.56 23.15
N ASN A 141 -6.58 -17.33 23.30
CA ASN A 141 -7.17 -16.54 24.40
C ASN A 141 -6.46 -15.18 24.68
N TYR A 142 -6.04 -14.48 23.62
CA TYR A 142 -5.32 -13.20 23.72
C TYR A 142 -3.97 -13.28 24.47
N LEU A 143 -3.28 -14.42 24.41
CA LEU A 143 -1.91 -14.55 24.92
C LEU A 143 -0.99 -13.52 24.24
N PRO A 144 -0.34 -12.59 24.97
CA PRO A 144 0.49 -11.56 24.38
C PRO A 144 1.67 -12.14 23.58
N LEU A 145 1.98 -11.55 22.43
CA LEU A 145 3.16 -11.92 21.63
C LEU A 145 4.44 -11.58 22.39
N GLU A 146 5.42 -12.49 22.29
CA GLU A 146 6.79 -12.20 22.71
C GLU A 146 7.37 -11.02 21.91
N THR A 147 8.33 -10.30 22.50
CA THR A 147 8.97 -9.14 21.84
C THR A 147 9.64 -9.52 20.53
N SER A 148 10.25 -10.70 20.45
CA SER A 148 10.85 -11.28 19.24
C SER A 148 9.82 -11.41 18.12
N ASP A 149 8.65 -11.97 18.41
CA ASP A 149 7.57 -12.18 17.45
C ASP A 149 6.91 -10.86 17.04
N LYS A 150 6.75 -9.91 17.97
CA LYS A 150 6.31 -8.54 17.64
C LYS A 150 7.26 -7.89 16.65
N LEU A 151 8.58 -7.94 16.90
CA LEU A 151 9.57 -7.36 16.01
C LEU A 151 9.59 -8.04 14.63
N LYS A 152 9.42 -9.37 14.60
CA LYS A 152 9.29 -10.13 13.36
C LYS A 152 8.07 -9.67 12.56
N LEU A 153 6.90 -9.56 13.18
CA LEU A 153 5.68 -9.09 12.51
C LEU A 153 5.83 -7.63 12.06
N MET A 154 6.38 -6.75 12.90
CA MET A 154 6.65 -5.36 12.53
C MET A 154 7.61 -5.24 11.35
N ALA A 155 8.61 -6.13 11.23
CA ALA A 155 9.53 -6.15 10.10
C ALA A 155 8.81 -6.52 8.78
N VAL A 156 7.76 -7.34 8.83
CA VAL A 156 6.89 -7.64 7.66
C VAL A 156 6.11 -6.39 7.22
N TYR A 157 5.62 -5.59 8.17
CA TYR A 157 4.86 -4.37 7.89
C TYR A 157 5.74 -3.15 7.54
N ALA A 158 7.00 -3.13 7.98
CA ALA A 158 7.89 -1.98 7.81
C ALA A 158 8.06 -1.50 6.35
N PRO A 159 8.19 -2.36 5.32
CA PRO A 159 8.24 -1.93 3.92
C PRO A 159 7.01 -1.11 3.48
N TYR A 160 5.82 -1.48 3.97
CA TYR A 160 4.55 -0.80 3.69
C TYR A 160 4.45 0.57 4.37
N LEU A 161 5.29 0.85 5.37
CA LEU A 161 5.47 2.20 5.91
C LEU A 161 6.54 2.97 5.13
N MET A 162 7.72 2.38 4.97
CA MET A 162 8.90 3.07 4.43
C MET A 162 8.71 3.50 2.97
N ILE A 163 8.14 2.64 2.12
CA ILE A 163 7.99 2.90 0.69
C ILE A 163 6.98 4.04 0.44
N PRO A 164 5.78 4.05 1.03
CA PRO A 164 4.85 5.18 0.92
C PRO A 164 5.37 6.45 1.61
N LEU A 165 6.03 6.34 2.75
CA LEU A 165 6.58 7.50 3.47
C LEU A 165 7.57 8.28 2.61
N ARG A 166 8.39 7.59 1.80
CA ARG A 166 9.31 8.25 0.85
C ARG A 166 8.57 9.15 -0.16
N LEU A 167 7.31 8.84 -0.52
CA LEU A 167 6.49 9.67 -1.42
C LEU A 167 6.05 10.99 -0.78
N CYS A 168 5.96 11.07 0.56
CA CYS A 168 5.62 12.32 1.24
C CYS A 168 6.66 13.42 1.00
N PHE A 169 7.93 13.03 0.78
CA PHE A 169 9.08 13.92 0.67
C PHE A 169 9.57 14.15 -0.77
N ILE A 170 8.75 13.90 -1.79
CA ILE A 170 9.15 14.07 -3.22
C ILE A 170 8.93 15.48 -3.79
#